data_AF-A0A7X2ST98-F1
#
_entry.id   AF-A0A7X2ST98-F1
#
_cell.length_a   1.000
_cell.length_b   1.000
_cell.length_c   1.000
_cell.angle_alpha   90.00
_cell.angle_beta   90.00
_cell.angle_gamma   90.00
#
_symmetry.space_group_name_H-M   'P 1'
#
loop_
_entity.id
_entity.type
_entity.pdbx_description
1 polymer ?
#
loop_
_entity_poly.entity_id
_entity_poly.type
_entity_poly.pdbx_seq_one_letter_code
_entity_poly.pdbx_strand_id
1 'polypeptide(L)'
;DFNVQNGISVVYEMAKQLNVYSEKEKVYTDTINNLINTYKKVVEIFGISFNEEKELLDDTIEQLIQERNEARKNKNFKRSDEIRDLLKEQGIILEDTAQGTRWKRND
;
A
#
# COMPACT_ATOMS: atom_id res chain seq x y z
N ASP A 1 -18.92 -17.19 -24.49
CA ASP A 1 -18.47 -18.08 -23.40
C ASP A 1 -17.23 -17.45 -22.78
N PHE A 2 -17.23 -17.19 -21.47
CA PHE A 2 -16.14 -16.47 -20.78
C PHE A 2 -15.43 -17.44 -19.84
N ASN A 3 -14.29 -17.99 -20.27
CA ASN A 3 -13.56 -19.01 -19.53
C ASN A 3 -12.63 -18.38 -18.47
N VAL A 4 -13.23 -18.00 -17.34
CA VAL A 4 -12.53 -17.37 -16.20
C VAL A 4 -11.44 -18.28 -15.61
N GLN A 5 -11.67 -19.60 -15.55
CA GLN A 5 -10.75 -20.57 -14.95
C GLN A 5 -9.42 -20.65 -15.71
N ASN A 6 -9.47 -20.65 -17.04
CA ASN A 6 -8.25 -20.59 -17.84
C ASN A 6 -7.64 -19.19 -17.80
N GLY A 7 -8.48 -18.14 -17.75
CA GLY A 7 -8.04 -16.76 -17.65
C GLY A 7 -7.17 -16.48 -16.43
N ILE A 8 -7.59 -16.92 -15.23
CA ILE A 8 -6.81 -16.69 -14.00
C ILE A 8 -5.46 -17.43 -14.00
N SER A 9 -5.39 -18.60 -14.65
CA SER A 9 -4.13 -19.35 -14.80
C SER A 9 -3.11 -18.56 -15.61
N VAL A 10 -3.54 -17.92 -16.69
CA VAL A 10 -2.69 -17.06 -17.54
C VAL A 10 -2.23 -15.81 -16.78
N VAL A 11 -3.11 -15.21 -15.98
CA VAL A 11 -2.75 -14.07 -15.11
C VAL A 11 -1.67 -14.46 -14.10
N TYR A 12 -1.83 -15.60 -13.43
CA TYR A 12 -0.83 -16.11 -12.51
C TYR A 12 0.52 -16.38 -13.19
N GLU A 13 0.48 -16.95 -14.40
CA GLU A 13 1.69 -17.22 -15.18
C GLU A 13 2.40 -15.93 -15.58
N MET A 14 1.64 -14.88 -15.93
CA MET A 14 2.17 -13.53 -16.18
C MET A 14 2.84 -12.95 -14.94
N ALA A 15 2.22 -13.06 -13.76
CA ALA A 15 2.82 -12.60 -12.50
C ALA A 15 4.15 -13.29 -12.20
N LYS A 16 4.23 -14.61 -12.44
CA LYS A 16 5.47 -15.36 -12.30
C LYS A 16 6.56 -14.86 -13.23
N GLN A 17 6.23 -14.57 -14.49
CA GLN A 17 7.19 -14.03 -15.46
C GLN A 17 7.70 -12.63 -15.07
N LEU A 18 6.84 -11.77 -14.50
CA LEU A 18 7.25 -10.46 -13.98
C LEU A 18 8.28 -10.60 -12.87
N ASN A 19 8.03 -11.47 -11.90
CA ASN A 19 8.95 -11.72 -10.80
C ASN A 19 10.30 -12.21 -11.33
N VAL A 20 10.30 -13.19 -12.24
CA VAL A 20 11.53 -13.68 -12.88
C VAL A 20 12.26 -12.58 -13.65
N TYR A 21 11.54 -11.67 -14.32
CA TYR A 21 12.17 -10.54 -14.99
C TYR A 21 12.81 -9.57 -13.98
N SER A 22 12.13 -9.26 -12.86
CA SER A 22 12.62 -8.34 -11.83
C SER A 22 13.90 -8.82 -11.13
N GLU A 23 14.15 -10.13 -11.10
CA GLU A 23 15.33 -10.74 -10.47
C GLU A 23 16.56 -10.81 -11.40
N LYS A 24 16.45 -10.37 -12.66
CA LYS A 24 17.59 -10.38 -13.59
C LYS A 24 18.66 -9.37 -13.16
N GLU A 25 19.92 -9.71 -13.44
CA GLU A 25 21.08 -8.84 -13.20
C GLU A 25 20.94 -7.45 -13.84
N LYS A 26 20.25 -7.37 -14.98
CA LYS A 26 19.90 -6.12 -15.65
C LYS A 26 18.41 -6.10 -15.96
N VAL A 27 17.75 -5.06 -15.45
CA VAL A 27 16.36 -4.72 -15.74
C VAL A 27 16.27 -3.28 -16.22
N TYR A 28 15.34 -3.00 -17.12
CA TYR A 28 15.11 -1.66 -17.62
C TYR A 28 13.84 -1.11 -17.00
N THR A 29 13.92 0.08 -16.41
CA THR A 29 12.82 0.74 -15.71
C THR A 29 11.58 0.89 -16.60
N ASP A 30 11.75 1.34 -17.84
CA ASP A 30 10.64 1.51 -18.77
C ASP A 30 9.95 0.17 -19.11
N THR A 31 10.75 -0.89 -19.27
CA THR A 31 10.24 -2.24 -19.56
C THR A 31 9.45 -2.80 -18.38
N ILE A 32 10.00 -2.74 -17.17
CA ILE A 32 9.31 -3.28 -15.99
C ILE A 32 8.04 -2.48 -15.69
N ASN A 33 8.05 -1.16 -15.86
CA ASN A 33 6.86 -0.32 -15.69
C ASN A 33 5.78 -0.65 -16.72
N ASN A 34 6.14 -0.83 -17.99
CA ASN A 34 5.20 -1.23 -19.04
C ASN A 34 4.58 -2.60 -18.76
N LEU A 35 5.39 -3.54 -18.29
CA LEU A 35 4.96 -4.88 -17.93
C LEU A 35 4.00 -4.87 -16.72
N ILE A 36 4.32 -4.11 -15.66
CA ILE A 36 3.46 -3.92 -14.49
C ILE A 36 2.14 -3.26 -14.89
N ASN A 37 2.18 -2.20 -15.69
CA ASN A 37 0.98 -1.50 -16.14
C ASN A 37 0.08 -2.40 -17.01
N THR A 38 0.67 -3.26 -17.83
CA THR A 38 -0.09 -4.25 -18.60
C THR A 38 -0.74 -5.27 -17.67
N TYR A 39 -0.01 -5.77 -16.68
CA TYR A 39 -0.54 -6.71 -15.69
C TYR A 39 -1.71 -6.12 -14.90
N LYS A 40 -1.58 -4.87 -14.44
CA LYS A 40 -2.66 -4.12 -13.77
C LYS A 40 -3.94 -4.09 -14.61
N LYS A 41 -3.84 -3.74 -15.89
CA LYS A 41 -4.99 -3.73 -16.81
C LYS A 41 -5.63 -5.10 -16.99
N VAL A 42 -4.82 -6.15 -17.02
CA VAL A 42 -5.34 -7.52 -17.17
C VAL A 42 -6.07 -7.97 -15.91
N VAL A 43 -5.52 -7.72 -14.71
CA VAL A 43 -6.18 -8.12 -13.46
C VAL A 43 -7.45 -7.30 -13.17
N GLU A 44 -7.54 -6.08 -13.70
CA GLU A 44 -8.71 -5.21 -13.58
C GLU A 44 -9.93 -5.82 -14.29
N ILE A 45 -9.72 -6.57 -15.37
CA ILE A 45 -10.79 -7.35 -16.05
C ILE A 45 -11.40 -8.38 -15.09
N PHE A 46 -10.61 -8.90 -14.15
CA PHE A 46 -11.06 -9.82 -13.10
C PHE A 46 -11.56 -9.10 -11.83
N GLY A 47 -11.68 -7.77 -11.86
CA GLY A 47 -12.13 -6.95 -10.74
C GLY A 47 -11.10 -6.78 -9.62
N ILE A 48 -9.83 -7.08 -9.90
CA ILE A 48 -8.73 -6.90 -8.95
C ILE A 48 -8.06 -5.55 -9.24
N SER A 49 -8.17 -4.60 -8.32
CA SER A 49 -7.51 -3.30 -8.43
C SER A 49 -6.33 -3.22 -7.47
N PHE A 50 -5.16 -2.87 -8.01
CA PHE A 50 -3.99 -2.49 -7.22
C PHE A 50 -4.12 -1.00 -6.91
N ASN A 51 -4.70 -0.65 -5.77
CA ASN A 51 -4.89 0.74 -5.37
C ASN A 51 -3.55 1.31 -4.86
N GLU A 52 -2.74 1.87 -5.76
CA GLU A 52 -1.50 2.58 -5.40
C GLU A 52 -1.76 3.78 -4.47
N GLU A 53 -2.94 4.39 -4.56
CA GLU A 53 -3.37 5.42 -3.59
C GLU A 53 -3.41 4.87 -2.17
N LYS A 54 -3.81 3.61 -1.95
CA LYS A 54 -3.87 3.03 -0.60
C LYS A 54 -2.47 2.82 -0.01
N GLU A 55 -1.49 2.34 -0.79
CA GLU A 55 -0.11 2.16 -0.30
C GLU A 55 0.56 3.50 0.03
N LEU A 56 0.41 4.52 -0.83
CA LEU A 56 0.95 5.86 -0.55
C LEU A 56 0.29 6.53 0.66
N LEU A 57 -1.02 6.29 0.86
CA LEU A 57 -1.74 6.75 2.05
C LEU A 57 -1.24 6.04 3.31
N ASP A 58 -1.01 4.73 3.26
CA ASP A 58 -0.55 3.94 4.40
C ASP A 58 0.87 4.35 4.83
N ASP A 59 1.79 4.57 3.87
CA ASP A 59 3.13 5.11 4.14
C ASP A 59 3.07 6.50 4.80
N THR A 60 2.18 7.37 4.31
CA THR A 60 1.96 8.71 4.88
C THR A 60 1.41 8.62 6.32
N ILE A 61 0.48 7.69 6.56
CA ILE A 61 -0.08 7.43 7.90
C ILE A 61 1.01 6.92 8.85
N GLU A 62 1.86 5.99 8.42
CA GLU A 62 2.97 5.49 9.23
C GLU A 62 3.95 6.60 9.60
N GLN A 63 4.31 7.48 8.66
CA GLN A 63 5.16 8.63 8.92
C GLN A 63 4.54 9.58 9.98
N LEU A 64 3.26 9.88 9.86
CA LEU A 64 2.53 10.69 10.84
C LEU A 64 2.50 10.02 12.22
N ILE A 65 2.30 8.71 12.28
CA ILE A 65 2.33 7.96 13.55
C ILE A 65 3.73 8.00 14.18
N GLN A 66 4.79 7.87 13.38
CA GLN A 66 6.17 8.01 13.86
C GLN A 66 6.42 9.42 14.40
N GLU A 67 6.05 10.47 13.64
CA GLU A 67 6.21 11.86 14.05
C GLU A 67 5.43 12.15 15.36
N ARG A 68 4.22 11.62 15.50
CA ARG A 68 3.44 11.71 16.74
C ARG A 68 4.18 11.07 17.91
N ASN A 69 4.75 9.88 17.73
CA ASN A 69 5.47 9.16 18.77
C ASN A 69 6.73 9.92 19.19
N GLU A 70 7.43 10.54 18.25
CA GLU A 70 8.56 11.43 18.52
C GLU A 70 8.11 12.69 19.27
N ALA A 71 7.01 13.33 18.85
CA ALA A 71 6.44 14.48 19.52
C ALA A 71 6.09 14.15 20.98
N ARG A 72 5.51 12.97 21.27
CA ARG A 72 5.26 12.52 22.66
C ARG A 72 6.55 12.31 23.45
N LYS A 73 7.57 11.67 22.86
CA LYS A 73 8.89 11.50 23.50
C LYS A 73 9.54 12.84 23.84
N ASN A 74 9.43 13.81 22.94
CA ASN A 74 9.95 15.16 23.09
C ASN A 74 9.04 16.07 23.95
N LYS A 75 7.98 15.53 24.57
CA LYS A 75 6.97 16.26 25.36
C LYS A 75 6.28 17.40 24.59
N ASN A 76 6.29 17.35 23.26
CA ASN A 76 5.54 18.25 22.40
C ASN A 76 4.10 17.73 22.24
N PHE A 77 3.31 17.90 23.30
CA PHE A 77 1.92 17.42 23.34
C PHE A 77 1.03 18.11 22.30
N LYS A 78 1.28 19.40 22.03
CA LYS A 78 0.54 20.15 21.00
C LYS A 78 0.66 19.49 19.63
N ARG A 79 1.90 19.19 19.18
CA ARG A 79 2.12 18.53 17.89
C ARG A 79 1.55 17.12 17.86
N SER A 80 1.65 16.38 18.97
CA SER A 80 1.04 15.04 19.07
C SER A 80 -0.49 15.08 18.93
N ASP A 81 -1.16 16.09 19.47
CA ASP A 81 -2.61 16.24 19.36
C ASP A 81 -3.01 16.68 17.94
N GLU A 82 -2.27 17.62 17.32
CA GLU A 82 -2.48 18.02 15.92
C GLU A 82 -2.44 16.83 14.97
N ILE A 83 -1.43 15.96 15.10
CA ILE A 83 -1.29 14.78 14.24
C ILE A 83 -2.40 13.76 14.50
N ARG A 84 -2.82 13.60 15.77
CA ARG A 84 -3.94 12.70 16.11
C ARG A 84 -5.23 13.15 15.42
N ASP A 85 -5.50 14.45 15.43
CA ASP A 85 -6.71 14.99 14.84
C ASP A 85 -6.66 14.89 13.30
N LEU A 86 -5.49 15.14 12.69
CA LEU A 86 -5.28 14.95 11.24
C LEU A 86 -5.51 13.49 10.80
N LEU A 87 -4.99 12.53 11.56
CA LEU A 87 -5.21 11.11 11.31
C LEU A 87 -6.70 10.73 11.46
N LYS A 88 -7.38 11.31 12.46
CA LYS A 88 -8.81 11.10 12.66
C LYS A 88 -9.66 11.66 11.52
N GLU A 89 -9.31 12.82 10.97
CA GLU A 89 -9.96 13.41 9.79
C GLU A 89 -9.81 12.52 8.55
N GLN A 90 -8.71 11.77 8.44
CA GLN A 90 -8.49 10.77 7.39
C GLN A 90 -9.17 9.41 7.67
N GLY A 91 -10.01 9.33 8.70
CA GLY A 91 -10.70 8.09 9.10
C GLY A 91 -9.78 7.08 9.79
N ILE A 92 -8.60 7.50 10.25
CA ILE A 92 -7.64 6.63 10.96
C ILE A 92 -7.85 6.75 12.47
N ILE A 93 -8.13 5.62 13.10
CA ILE A 93 -8.29 5.49 14.54
C ILE A 93 -7.00 4.88 15.11
N LEU A 94 -6.36 5.62 16.01
CA LEU A 94 -5.17 5.16 16.73
C LEU A 94 -5.56 4.43 18.03
N GLU A 95 -5.03 3.24 18.22
CA GLU A 95 -5.10 2.43 19.43
C GLU A 95 -3.69 2.35 20.06
N ASP A 96 -3.46 3.10 21.14
CA ASP A 96 -2.22 2.97 21.90
C ASP A 96 -2.25 1.71 22.78
N THR A 97 -1.26 0.84 22.61
CA THR A 97 -1.07 -0.34 23.45
C THR A 97 0.32 -0.31 24.10
N ALA A 98 0.52 -1.11 25.16
CA ALA A 98 1.83 -1.23 25.80
C ALA A 98 2.94 -1.75 24.86
N GLN A 99 2.57 -2.38 23.74
CA GLN A 99 3.48 -2.90 22.72
C GLN A 99 3.71 -1.93 21.55
N GLY A 100 3.03 -0.78 21.52
CA GLY A 100 3.12 0.22 20.46
C GLY A 100 1.76 0.79 20.05
N THR A 101 1.78 1.75 19.13
CA THR A 101 0.56 2.31 18.52
C THR A 101 0.12 1.40 17.37
N ARG A 102 -1.08 0.85 17.47
CA ARG A 102 -1.80 0.21 16.36
C ARG A 102 -2.78 1.21 15.77
N TRP A 103 -3.16 1.03 14.52
CA TRP A 103 -4.16 1.87 13.89
C TRP A 103 -5.10 1.05 13.02
N LYS A 104 -6.32 1.56 12.84
CA LYS A 104 -7.34 1.01 11.95
C LYS A 104 -7.95 2.10 11.12
N ARG A 105 -8.32 1.77 9.88
CA ARG A 105 -9.13 2.61 9.02
C ARG A 105 -10.60 2.31 9.29
N ASN A 106 -11.38 3.35 9.52
CA ASN A 106 -12.83 3.24 9.65
C ASN A 106 -13.40 3.24 8.22
N ASP A 107 -13.51 2.05 7.62
CA ASP A 107 -14.19 1.82 6.33
C ASP A 107 -15.71 1.83 6.49
#